data_AF-A0A356ZA00-F1
#
_entry.id   AF-A0A356ZA00-F1
#
_cell.length_a   1.000
_cell.length_b   1.000
_cell.length_c   1.000
_cell.angle_alpha   90.00
_cell.angle_beta   90.00
_cell.angle_gamma   90.00
#
_symmetry.space_group_name_H-M   'P 1'
#
loop_
_entity.id
_entity.type
_entity.pdbx_description
1 polymer ?
#
loop_
_entity_poly.entity_id
_entity_poly.type
_entity_poly.pdbx_seq_one_letter_code
_entity_poly.pdbx_strand_id
1 'polypeptide(L)'
;MKDAFKKLNEMAAELKPDAIDFAQRLIRIPSLPGEEKTVSELYVAEMKKIGYDEVHRDEWGNIIGIIKGDEPGPTIMYNGHLDHVPEGDRSLW
;
A
#
# COMPACT_ATOMS: atom_id res chain seq x y z
N MET A 1 15.91 -7.16 -21.45
CA MET A 1 15.07 -6.02 -21.01
C MET A 1 13.60 -6.20 -21.44
N LYS A 2 13.30 -6.44 -22.73
CA LYS A 2 11.93 -6.76 -23.20
C LYS A 2 11.30 -7.94 -22.46
N ASP A 3 12.07 -9.01 -22.23
CA ASP A 3 11.57 -10.21 -21.53
C ASP A 3 11.28 -9.95 -20.04
N ALA A 4 12.06 -9.07 -19.40
CA ALA A 4 11.82 -8.65 -18.02
C ALA A 4 10.51 -7.87 -17.90
N PHE A 5 10.25 -6.91 -18.79
CA PHE A 5 8.98 -6.19 -18.81
C PHE A 5 7.79 -7.08 -19.11
N LYS A 6 7.95 -8.06 -20.01
CA LYS A 6 6.90 -9.05 -20.28
C LYS A 6 6.55 -9.84 -19.02
N LYS A 7 7.56 -10.37 -18.32
CA LYS A 7 7.36 -11.11 -17.07
C LYS A 7 6.72 -10.26 -15.98
N LEU A 8 7.16 -9.00 -15.81
CA LEU A 8 6.57 -8.07 -14.85
C LEU A 8 5.09 -7.79 -15.15
N ASN A 9 4.73 -7.64 -16.43
CA ASN A 9 3.33 -7.43 -16.83
C ASN A 9 2.47 -8.67 -16.58
N GLU A 10 3.00 -9.88 -16.82
CA GLU A 10 2.31 -11.13 -16.50
C GLU A 10 2.04 -11.24 -14.99
N MET A 11 3.06 -11.01 -14.15
CA MET A 11 2.91 -10.99 -12.69
C MET A 11 1.92 -9.91 -12.22
N ALA A 12 1.97 -8.71 -12.81
CA ALA A 12 1.04 -7.64 -12.47
C ALA A 12 -0.41 -8.01 -12.84
N ALA A 13 -0.63 -8.73 -13.94
CA ALA A 13 -1.94 -9.22 -14.33
C ALA A 13 -2.46 -10.28 -13.34
N GLU A 14 -1.59 -11.18 -12.86
CA GLU A 14 -1.91 -12.18 -11.83
C GLU A 14 -2.27 -11.55 -10.48
N LEU A 15 -1.56 -10.48 -10.08
CA LEU A 15 -1.80 -9.76 -8.82
C LEU A 15 -2.99 -8.80 -8.89
N LYS A 16 -3.52 -8.51 -10.08
CA LYS A 16 -4.59 -7.52 -10.28
C LYS A 16 -5.83 -7.77 -9.43
N PRO A 17 -6.36 -9.01 -9.27
CA PRO A 17 -7.52 -9.25 -8.42
C PRO A 17 -7.25 -8.88 -6.96
N ASP A 18 -6.10 -9.26 -6.42
CA ASP A 18 -5.70 -8.94 -5.04
C ASP A 18 -5.49 -7.44 -4.84
N ALA A 19 -4.90 -6.76 -5.84
CA ALA A 19 -4.74 -5.32 -5.82
C ALA A 19 -6.09 -4.59 -5.83
N ILE A 20 -7.08 -5.07 -6.59
CA ILE A 20 -8.44 -4.53 -6.60
C ILE A 20 -9.12 -4.76 -5.26
N ASP A 21 -9.02 -5.96 -4.69
CA ASP A 21 -9.57 -6.28 -3.37
C ASP A 21 -8.97 -5.37 -2.28
N PHE A 22 -7.64 -5.22 -2.27
CA PHE A 22 -6.96 -4.35 -1.33
C PHE A 22 -7.39 -2.89 -1.48
N ALA A 23 -7.44 -2.38 -2.72
CA ALA A 23 -7.92 -1.02 -2.98
C ALA A 23 -9.36 -0.80 -2.52
N GLN A 24 -10.26 -1.77 -2.74
CA GLN A 24 -11.64 -1.70 -2.24
C GLN A 24 -11.71 -1.71 -0.71
N ARG A 25 -10.89 -2.52 -0.04
CA ARG A 25 -10.80 -2.53 1.43
C ARG A 25 -10.29 -1.18 1.96
N LEU A 26 -9.29 -0.58 1.32
CA LEU A 26 -8.80 0.77 1.66
C LEU A 26 -9.90 1.83 1.52
N ILE A 27 -10.58 1.89 0.37
CA ILE A 27 -11.63 2.90 0.09
C ILE A 27 -12.81 2.81 1.07
N ARG A 28 -13.11 1.61 1.60
CA ARG A 28 -14.20 1.41 2.58
C ARG A 28 -13.86 1.93 3.97
N ILE A 29 -12.60 2.28 4.25
CA ILE A 29 -12.16 2.81 5.54
C ILE A 29 -11.99 4.32 5.40
N PRO A 30 -12.87 5.13 6.02
CA PRO A 30 -12.63 6.56 6.13
C PRO A 30 -11.30 6.83 6.86
N SER A 31 -10.49 7.70 6.29
CA SER A 31 -9.20 8.12 6.86
C SER A 31 -9.04 9.63 6.72
N LEU A 32 -9.83 10.40 7.47
CA LEU A 32 -9.60 11.84 7.56
C LEU A 32 -8.28 12.13 8.28
N PRO A 33 -7.69 13.32 8.10
CA PRO A 33 -6.49 13.72 8.83
C PRO A 33 -6.66 13.53 10.35
N GLY A 34 -5.82 12.69 10.96
CA GLY A 34 -5.87 12.30 12.38
C GLY A 34 -6.72 11.06 12.71
N GLU A 35 -7.40 10.47 11.73
CA GLU A 35 -8.26 9.28 11.88
C GLU A 35 -7.70 8.02 11.17
N GLU A 36 -6.41 8.03 10.81
CA GLU A 36 -5.78 7.03 9.93
C GLU A 36 -5.46 5.70 10.63
N LYS A 37 -5.80 5.54 11.92
CA LYS A 37 -5.43 4.35 12.72
C LYS A 37 -5.92 3.05 12.09
N THR A 38 -7.17 3.02 11.64
CA THR A 38 -7.79 1.81 11.07
C THR A 38 -7.17 1.45 9.72
N VAL A 39 -6.97 2.44 8.83
CA VAL A 39 -6.37 2.20 7.51
C VAL A 39 -4.90 1.79 7.65
N SER A 40 -4.17 2.36 8.60
CA SER A 40 -2.79 1.98 8.87
C SER A 40 -2.69 0.55 9.44
N GLU A 41 -3.70 0.03 10.16
CA GLU A 41 -3.73 -1.38 10.60
C GLU A 41 -3.89 -2.32 9.41
N LEU A 42 -4.72 -1.93 8.44
CA LEU A 42 -4.91 -2.67 7.19
C LEU A 42 -3.61 -2.71 6.36
N TYR A 43 -2.88 -1.60 6.24
CA TYR A 43 -1.58 -1.58 5.56
C TYR A 43 -0.56 -2.53 6.22
N VAL A 44 -0.45 -2.50 7.56
CA VAL A 44 0.45 -3.40 8.29
C VAL A 44 0.11 -4.87 8.02
N ALA A 45 -1.18 -5.21 8.03
CA ALA A 45 -1.64 -6.57 7.75
C ALA A 45 -1.31 -6.99 6.30
N GLU A 46 -1.54 -6.12 5.32
CA GLU A 46 -1.29 -6.45 3.91
C GLU A 46 0.22 -6.58 3.61
N MET A 47 1.06 -5.67 4.13
CA MET A 47 2.51 -5.75 3.97
C MET A 47 3.08 -7.05 4.55
N LYS A 48 2.59 -7.48 5.73
CA LYS A 48 2.96 -8.77 6.32
C LYS A 48 2.49 -9.95 5.47
N LYS A 49 1.27 -9.90 4.96
CA LYS A 49 0.69 -10.95 4.10
C LYS A 49 1.53 -11.16 2.83
N ILE A 50 2.03 -10.09 2.21
CA ILE A 50 2.82 -10.17 0.97
C ILE A 50 4.33 -10.36 1.22
N GLY A 51 4.75 -10.56 2.47
CA GLY A 51 6.09 -11.03 2.79
C GLY A 51 7.16 -9.94 2.91
N TYR A 52 6.81 -8.73 3.36
CA TYR A 52 7.82 -7.73 3.74
C TYR A 52 8.66 -8.25 4.92
N ASP A 53 9.97 -7.97 4.89
CA ASP A 53 10.91 -8.42 5.94
C ASP A 53 10.69 -7.70 7.26
N GLU A 54 10.41 -6.38 7.18
CA GLU A 54 10.08 -5.56 8.34
C GLU A 54 8.85 -4.72 8.05
N VAL A 55 7.94 -4.68 9.02
CA VAL A 55 6.74 -3.84 8.96
C VAL A 55 6.49 -3.26 10.34
N HIS A 56 6.55 -1.94 10.46
CA HIS A 56 6.30 -1.25 11.72
C HIS A 56 5.54 0.06 11.51
N ARG A 57 4.94 0.52 12.60
CA ARG A 57 4.31 1.84 12.69
C ARG A 57 5.18 2.72 13.57
N ASP A 58 5.46 3.94 13.13
CA ASP A 58 6.18 4.92 13.95
C ASP A 58 5.26 5.66 14.94
N GLU A 59 5.83 6.57 15.72
CA GLU A 59 5.09 7.35 16.72
C GLU A 59 4.04 8.31 16.11
N TRP A 60 4.18 8.63 14.81
CA TRP A 60 3.29 9.53 14.08
C TRP A 60 2.18 8.79 13.31
N GLY A 61 2.20 7.45 13.32
CA GLY A 61 1.21 6.63 12.63
C GLY A 61 1.59 6.23 11.21
N ASN A 62 2.79 6.61 10.73
CA ASN A 62 3.28 6.18 9.42
C ASN A 62 3.52 4.67 9.42
N ILE A 63 3.25 4.01 8.29
CA ILE A 63 3.58 2.61 8.09
C ILE A 63 4.85 2.51 7.25
N ILE A 64 5.88 1.89 7.82
CA ILE A 64 7.16 1.65 7.17
C ILE A 64 7.30 0.16 6.91
N GLY A 65 7.41 -0.18 5.63
CA GLY A 65 7.69 -1.53 5.15
C GLY A 65 9.06 -1.57 4.49
N ILE A 66 9.88 -2.56 4.85
CA ILE A 66 11.22 -2.78 4.27
C ILE A 66 11.27 -4.16 3.62
N ILE A 67 11.77 -4.20 2.39
CA ILE A 67 12.24 -5.42 1.71
C ILE A 67 13.75 -5.30 1.59
N LYS A 68 14.48 -6.28 2.12
CA LYS A 68 15.95 -6.32 2.11
C LYS A 68 16.41 -7.00 0.82
N GLY A 69 17.00 -6.20 -0.07
CA GLY A 69 17.67 -6.74 -1.25
C GLY A 69 18.88 -7.59 -0.85
N ASP A 70 19.17 -8.60 -1.66
CA ASP A 70 20.29 -9.53 -1.51
C ASP A 70 21.50 -9.20 -2.42
N GLU A 71 21.33 -8.25 -3.33
CA GLU A 71 22.34 -7.82 -4.30
C GLU A 71 22.75 -6.34 -4.12
N PRO A 72 24.00 -5.96 -4.48
CA PRO A 72 24.43 -4.56 -4.46
C PRO A 72 23.60 -3.68 -5.40
N GLY A 73 23.08 -2.56 -4.89
CA GLY A 73 22.30 -1.62 -5.69
C GLY A 73 21.75 -0.45 -4.87
N PRO A 74 21.13 0.53 -5.53
CA PRO A 74 20.50 1.65 -4.84
C PRO A 74 19.24 1.21 -4.08
N THR A 75 18.97 1.83 -2.94
CA THR A 75 17.68 1.71 -2.25
C THR A 75 16.63 2.56 -2.97
N ILE A 76 15.44 2.00 -3.19
CA ILE A 76 14.29 2.70 -3.76
C ILE A 76 13.25 2.88 -2.65
N MET A 77 12.74 4.10 -2.49
CA MET A 77 11.65 4.40 -1.56
C MET A 77 10.38 4.74 -2.35
N TYR A 78 9.32 4.00 -2.08
CA TYR A 78 7.96 4.35 -2.49
C TYR A 78 7.27 5.05 -1.32
N ASN A 79 6.70 6.22 -1.57
CA ASN A 79 6.02 7.01 -0.54
C ASN A 79 4.63 7.45 -1.02
N GLY A 80 3.71 7.52 -0.07
CA GLY A 80 2.33 7.97 -0.25
C GLY A 80 1.75 8.35 1.11
N HIS A 81 0.53 8.87 1.11
CA HIS A 81 -0.21 9.25 2.31
C HIS A 81 -1.45 8.37 2.50
N LEU A 82 -1.91 8.24 3.73
CA LEU A 82 -3.03 7.37 4.11
C LEU A 82 -4.37 8.10 4.14
N ASP A 83 -4.31 9.40 4.39
CA ASP A 83 -5.47 10.26 4.59
C ASP A 83 -6.12 10.65 3.26
N HIS A 84 -7.40 10.97 3.32
CA HIS A 84 -8.12 11.60 2.23
C HIS A 84 -8.94 12.79 2.73
N VAL A 85 -9.32 13.67 1.80
CA VAL A 85 -10.23 14.78 2.09
C VAL A 85 -11.66 14.27 2.34
N PRO A 86 -12.50 15.00 3.10
CA PRO A 86 -13.91 14.64 3.27
C PRO A 86 -14.62 14.46 1.94
N GLU A 87 -15.62 13.58 1.89
CA GLU A 87 -16.40 13.33 0.66
C GLU A 87 -17.27 14.54 0.28
N GLY A 88 -17.49 15.50 1.18
CA GLY A 88 -18.37 16.63 0.91
C GLY A 88 -19.84 16.20 0.79
N ASP A 89 -20.62 16.94 0.00
CA ASP A 89 -22.06 16.69 -0.12
C ASP A 89 -22.35 15.45 -0.99
N ARG A 90 -22.78 14.36 -0.34
CA ARG A 90 -23.13 13.09 -0.99
C ARG A 90 -24.23 13.20 -2.05
N SER A 91 -25.05 14.25 -2.04
CA SER A 91 -26.06 14.46 -3.09
C SER A 91 -25.48 14.90 -4.44
N LEU A 92 -24.19 15.25 -4.48
CA LEU A 92 -23.48 15.72 -5.67
C LEU A 92 -22.53 14.67 -6.29
N TRP A 93 -22.53 13.43 -5.79
CA TRP A 93 -21.69 12.31 -6.27
C TRP A 93 -22.37 11.44 -7.33
#